data_AF-A0AAC9RL64-F1
#
_entry.id   AF-A0AAC9RL64-F1
#
_cell.length_a   1.000
_cell.length_b   1.000
_cell.length_c   1.000
_cell.angle_alpha   90.00
_cell.angle_beta   90.00
_cell.angle_gamma   90.00
#
_symmetry.space_group_name_H-M   'P 1'
#
loop_
_entity.id
_entity.type
_entity.pdbx_description
1 polymer ?
#
loop_
_entity_poly.entity_id
_entity_poly.type
_entity_poly.pdbx_seq_one_letter_code
_entity_poly.pdbx_strand_id
1 'polypeptide(L)'
;MDRYKQDGKKLSDVGKYIQTGLVVLIILIGMKFVFARSADVFGPRDGRLSQIALEYYVENYGDDGQEVRAVVRNFGCHQEIHIYKDGELVMKVTYANGQVYEL
;
A
#
# COMPACT_ATOMS: atom_id res chain seq x y z
N MET A 1 -40.20 33.56 -40.94
CA MET A 1 -40.50 32.26 -40.29
C MET A 1 -39.13 31.66 -40.04
N ASP A 2 -38.52 31.92 -38.88
CA ASP A 2 -37.10 31.61 -38.68
C ASP A 2 -36.90 30.95 -37.30
N ARG A 3 -37.22 29.65 -37.24
CA ARG A 3 -36.90 28.79 -36.10
C ARG A 3 -35.77 27.84 -36.48
N TYR A 4 -34.53 28.34 -36.56
CA TYR A 4 -33.39 27.44 -36.76
C TYR A 4 -32.07 28.03 -36.25
N LYS A 5 -31.97 28.32 -34.94
CA LYS A 5 -30.69 28.72 -34.34
C LYS A 5 -30.69 28.53 -32.81
N GLN A 6 -30.89 27.31 -32.32
CA GLN A 6 -30.77 27.06 -30.87
C GLN A 6 -30.21 25.71 -30.43
N ASP A 7 -29.63 24.89 -31.33
CA ASP A 7 -29.10 23.57 -30.94
C ASP A 7 -27.57 23.49 -30.73
N GLY A 8 -26.82 24.53 -31.07
CA GLY A 8 -25.34 24.47 -31.03
C GLY A 8 -24.71 24.53 -29.62
N LYS A 9 -25.44 25.01 -28.59
CA LYS A 9 -24.88 25.18 -27.23
C LYS A 9 -25.05 23.97 -26.31
N LYS A 10 -26.06 23.11 -26.54
CA LYS A 10 -26.30 21.94 -25.68
C LYS A 10 -25.25 20.84 -25.87
N LEU A 11 -24.75 20.66 -27.09
CA LEU A 11 -23.78 19.60 -27.42
C LEU A 11 -22.39 19.83 -26.80
N SER A 12 -21.95 21.10 -26.68
CA SER A 12 -20.65 21.41 -26.08
C SER A 12 -20.61 21.24 -24.56
N ASP A 13 -21.75 21.41 -23.87
CA ASP A 13 -21.80 21.22 -22.42
C ASP A 13 -21.88 19.74 -22.05
N VAL A 14 -22.58 18.92 -22.83
CA VAL A 14 -22.58 17.44 -22.66
C VAL A 14 -21.16 16.87 -22.79
N GLY A 15 -20.36 17.36 -23.74
CA GLY A 15 -18.96 16.94 -23.89
C GLY A 15 -18.11 17.22 -22.65
N LYS A 16 -18.31 18.37 -21.98
CA LYS A 16 -17.60 18.72 -20.75
C LYS A 16 -17.96 17.80 -19.57
N TYR A 17 -19.23 17.41 -19.45
CA TYR A 17 -19.65 16.46 -18.42
C TYR A 17 -19.09 15.07 -18.63
N ILE A 18 -19.02 14.60 -19.89
CA ILE A 18 -18.40 13.32 -20.24
C ILE A 18 -16.90 13.35 -19.89
N GLN A 19 -16.19 14.41 -20.27
CA GLN A 19 -14.77 14.56 -19.96
C GLN A 19 -14.51 14.60 -18.45
N THR A 20 -15.33 15.36 -17.70
CA THR A 20 -15.21 15.45 -16.24
C THR A 20 -15.47 14.10 -15.57
N GLY A 21 -16.48 13.37 -16.02
CA GLY A 21 -16.78 12.02 -15.51
C GLY A 21 -15.63 11.03 -15.75
N LEU A 22 -14.95 11.15 -16.91
CA LEU A 22 -13.82 10.29 -17.27
C LEU A 22 -12.60 10.57 -16.38
N VAL A 23 -12.32 11.83 -16.07
CA VAL A 23 -11.24 12.22 -15.14
C VAL A 23 -11.51 11.68 -13.72
N VAL A 24 -12.75 11.83 -13.22
CA VAL A 24 -13.13 11.31 -11.90
C VAL A 24 -13.02 9.79 -11.85
N LEU A 25 -13.41 9.09 -12.93
CA LEU A 25 -13.30 7.63 -13.02
C LEU A 25 -11.84 7.17 -12.97
N ILE A 26 -10.93 7.84 -13.68
CA ILE A 26 -9.49 7.54 -13.67
C ILE A 26 -8.93 7.74 -12.26
N ILE A 27 -9.31 8.83 -11.57
CA ILE A 27 -8.88 9.08 -10.19
C ILE A 27 -9.38 7.98 -9.25
N LEU A 28 -10.64 7.55 -9.37
CA LEU A 28 -11.21 6.47 -8.54
C LEU A 28 -10.52 5.11 -8.79
N ILE A 29 -10.21 4.78 -10.04
CA ILE A 29 -9.48 3.57 -10.39
C ILE A 29 -8.03 3.64 -9.88
N GLY A 30 -7.38 4.80 -10.05
CA GLY A 30 -6.03 5.07 -9.56
C GLY A 30 -5.93 4.99 -8.03
N MET A 31 -6.91 5.53 -7.30
CA MET A 31 -6.98 5.44 -5.84
C MET A 31 -7.09 3.99 -5.36
N LYS A 32 -7.89 3.15 -6.04
CA LYS A 32 -7.94 1.71 -5.72
C LYS A 32 -6.60 1.02 -5.99
N PHE A 33 -5.85 1.44 -6.99
CA PHE A 33 -4.56 0.82 -7.30
C PHE A 33 -3.44 1.25 -6.33
N VAL A 34 -3.47 2.50 -5.86
CA VAL A 34 -2.48 3.04 -4.90
C VAL A 34 -2.78 2.58 -3.46
N PHE A 35 -4.05 2.54 -3.04
CA PHE A 35 -4.41 2.14 -1.66
C PHE A 35 -4.60 0.63 -1.46
N ALA A 36 -4.90 -0.16 -2.50
CA ALA A 36 -5.08 -1.61 -2.31
C ALA A 36 -3.77 -2.39 -2.11
N ARG A 37 -2.60 -1.80 -2.39
CA ARG A 37 -1.30 -2.48 -2.13
C ARG A 37 -0.84 -2.44 -0.67
N SER A 38 -1.47 -1.62 0.18
CA SER A 38 -1.06 -1.46 1.59
C SER A 38 -1.91 -2.22 2.60
N ALA A 39 -2.96 -2.93 2.17
CA ALA A 39 -3.94 -3.55 3.08
C ALA A 39 -3.87 -5.08 3.16
N ASP A 40 -2.85 -5.70 2.57
CA ASP A 40 -2.70 -7.16 2.61
C ASP A 40 -1.89 -7.61 3.83
N VAL A 41 -2.64 -8.25 4.74
CA VAL A 41 -2.22 -9.33 5.65
C VAL A 41 -1.49 -8.92 6.94
N PHE A 42 -2.23 -8.40 7.93
CA PHE A 42 -1.79 -8.48 9.33
C PHE A 42 -2.95 -8.94 10.22
N GLY A 43 -2.87 -10.19 10.71
CA GLY A 43 -3.70 -10.62 11.83
C GLY A 43 -3.33 -9.87 13.10
N PRO A 44 -4.20 -9.82 14.13
CA PRO A 44 -3.97 -9.06 15.36
C PRO A 44 -2.68 -9.41 16.12
N ARG A 45 -2.16 -10.64 15.93
CA ARG A 45 -0.87 -11.08 16.50
C ARG A 45 0.34 -10.74 15.61
N ASP A 46 0.17 -10.76 14.30
CA ASP A 46 1.25 -10.50 13.34
C ASP A 46 1.67 -9.04 13.38
N GLY A 47 0.73 -8.12 13.66
CA GLY A 47 1.02 -6.69 13.80
C GLY A 47 2.05 -6.39 14.90
N ARG A 48 1.97 -7.07 16.05
CA ARG A 48 2.89 -6.81 17.18
C ARG A 48 4.30 -7.34 16.92
N LEU A 49 4.44 -8.54 16.35
CA LEU A 49 5.76 -9.10 16.00
C LEU A 49 6.42 -8.31 14.86
N SER A 50 5.63 -7.91 13.86
CA SER A 50 6.12 -7.08 12.77
C SER A 50 6.65 -5.73 13.28
N GLN A 51 5.93 -5.10 14.22
CA GLN A 51 6.35 -3.84 14.82
C GLN A 51 7.66 -3.98 15.61
N ILE A 52 7.80 -5.04 16.43
CA ILE A 52 9.03 -5.31 17.19
C ILE A 52 10.24 -5.52 16.26
N ALA A 53 10.05 -6.26 15.15
CA ALA A 53 11.13 -6.48 14.19
C ALA A 53 11.52 -5.21 13.44
N LEU A 54 10.55 -4.34 13.12
CA LEU A 54 10.82 -3.03 12.50
C LEU A 54 11.58 -2.11 13.47
N GLU A 55 11.16 -2.06 14.73
CA GLU A 55 11.85 -1.29 15.78
C GLU A 55 13.30 -1.77 15.92
N TYR A 56 13.50 -3.08 16.07
CA TYR A 56 14.85 -3.68 16.10
C TYR A 56 15.69 -3.29 14.89
N TYR A 57 15.12 -3.36 13.68
CA TYR A 57 15.84 -3.02 12.45
C TYR A 57 16.23 -1.53 12.41
N VAL A 58 15.31 -0.63 12.74
CA VAL A 58 15.58 0.82 12.76
C VAL A 58 16.61 1.18 13.83
N GLU A 59 16.57 0.55 15.00
CA GLU A 59 17.54 0.78 16.07
C GLU A 59 18.96 0.33 15.70
N ASN A 60 19.10 -0.79 14.99
CA ASN A 60 20.41 -1.37 14.66
C ASN A 60 20.99 -0.85 13.34
N TYR A 61 20.15 -0.58 12.34
CA TYR A 61 20.57 -0.25 10.97
C TYR A 61 20.22 1.19 10.57
N GLY A 62 19.39 1.87 11.36
CA GLY A 62 18.93 3.23 11.09
C GLY A 62 17.71 3.31 10.17
N ASP A 63 17.14 4.51 10.11
CA ASP A 63 16.11 4.87 9.13
C ASP A 63 16.78 5.67 8.01
N ASP A 64 16.83 5.10 6.81
CA ASP A 64 17.36 5.76 5.62
C ASP A 64 16.26 6.29 4.69
N GLY A 65 15.03 6.38 5.20
CA GLY A 65 13.87 6.94 4.50
C GLY A 65 13.29 6.04 3.41
N GLN A 66 13.81 4.81 3.26
CA GLN A 66 13.28 3.81 2.35
C GLN A 66 12.10 3.07 2.98
N GLU A 67 11.21 2.51 2.16
CA GLU A 67 10.09 1.74 2.67
C GLU A 67 10.59 0.39 3.19
N VAL A 68 10.57 0.24 4.52
CA VAL A 68 10.90 -1.01 5.21
C VAL A 68 9.63 -1.69 5.69
N ARG A 69 9.47 -2.98 5.35
CA ARG A 69 8.30 -3.80 5.69
C ARG A 69 8.70 -5.09 6.38
N ALA A 70 8.10 -5.39 7.52
CA ALA A 70 8.22 -6.70 8.16
C ALA A 70 7.02 -7.60 7.82
N VAL A 71 7.27 -8.87 7.57
CA VAL A 71 6.26 -9.89 7.27
C VAL A 71 6.52 -11.12 8.12
N VAL A 72 5.56 -11.47 8.98
CA VAL A 72 5.64 -12.69 9.79
C VAL A 72 5.23 -13.89 8.93
N ARG A 73 6.07 -14.92 8.89
CA ARG A 73 5.79 -16.20 8.27
C ARG A 73 5.76 -17.31 9.31
N ASN A 74 4.76 -18.17 9.22
CA ASN A 74 4.63 -19.34 10.08
C ASN A 74 5.04 -20.60 9.30
N PHE A 75 6.06 -21.29 9.78
CA PHE A 75 6.58 -22.53 9.18
C PHE A 75 6.10 -23.80 9.91
N GLY A 76 5.13 -23.68 10.81
CA GLY A 76 4.55 -24.77 11.58
C GLY A 76 5.32 -25.08 12.87
N CYS A 77 6.65 -25.16 12.82
CA CYS A 77 7.49 -25.38 14.01
C CYS A 77 8.02 -24.08 14.65
N HIS A 78 8.09 -23.00 13.89
CA HIS A 78 8.51 -21.69 14.36
C HIS A 78 7.91 -20.58 13.48
N GLN A 79 7.97 -19.35 13.99
CA GLN A 79 7.67 -18.16 13.22
C GLN A 79 8.97 -17.44 12.91
N GLU A 80 9.08 -16.94 11.68
CA GLU A 80 10.15 -16.03 11.28
C GLU A 80 9.54 -14.70 10.85
N ILE A 81 10.29 -13.63 11.01
CA ILE A 81 9.91 -12.30 10.59
C ILE A 81 10.88 -11.89 9.50
N HIS A 82 10.36 -11.69 8.30
CA HIS A 82 11.12 -11.35 7.11
C HIS A 82 11.03 -9.85 6.89
N ILE A 83 12.17 -9.17 6.87
CA ILE A 83 12.26 -7.73 6.69
C ILE A 83 12.66 -7.44 5.25
N TYR A 84 11.82 -6.68 4.57
CA TYR A 84 11.99 -6.27 3.20
C TYR A 84 12.25 -4.78 3.12
N LYS A 85 13.12 -4.39 2.20
CA LYS A 85 13.44 -2.99 1.89
C LYS A 85 13.38 -2.81 0.39
N ASP A 86 12.56 -1.87 -0.09
CA ASP A 86 12.24 -1.70 -1.51
C ASP A 86 11.78 -3.01 -2.21
N GLY A 87 11.15 -3.90 -1.44
CA GLY A 87 10.69 -5.22 -1.92
C GLY A 87 11.75 -6.33 -1.92
N GLU A 88 13.00 -6.03 -1.60
CA GLU A 88 14.07 -7.02 -1.45
C GLU A 88 14.16 -7.52 -0.01
N LEU A 89 14.33 -8.83 0.16
CA LEU A 89 14.52 -9.42 1.49
C LEU A 89 15.92 -9.09 2.00
N VAL A 90 16.02 -8.19 2.98
CA VAL A 90 17.30 -7.75 3.54
C VAL A 90 17.67 -8.46 4.83
N MET A 91 16.68 -8.99 5.56
CA MET A 91 16.93 -9.63 6.85
C MET A 91 15.83 -10.65 7.22
N LYS A 92 16.23 -11.67 7.97
CA LYS A 92 15.32 -12.58 8.66
C LYS A 92 15.63 -12.53 10.15
N VAL A 93 14.59 -12.42 10.97
CA VAL A 93 14.72 -12.47 12.42
C VAL A 93 13.72 -13.45 13.01
N THR A 94 14.02 -13.96 14.19
CA THR A 94 13.11 -14.74 15.02
C THR A 94 12.91 -14.06 16.37
N TYR A 95 11.75 -14.26 16.99
CA TYR A 95 11.44 -13.73 18.31
C TYR A 95 11.26 -14.88 19.30
N ALA A 96 12.16 -14.97 20.28
CA ALA A 96 12.17 -16.02 21.30
C ALA A 96 12.56 -15.44 22.65
N ASN A 97 11.98 -15.93 23.74
CA ASN A 97 12.32 -15.51 25.11
C ASN A 97 12.27 -13.99 25.36
N GLY A 98 11.41 -13.27 24.64
CA GLY A 98 11.31 -11.81 24.78
C GLY A 98 12.34 -11.01 23.99
N GLN A 99 13.15 -11.65 23.14
CA GLN A 99 14.25 -11.04 22.40
C GLN A 99 14.16 -11.38 20.91
N VAL A 100 14.67 -10.46 20.09
CA VAL A 100 14.82 -10.63 18.64
C VAL A 100 16.22 -11.18 18.35
N TYR A 101 16.30 -12.17 17.47
CA TYR A 101 17.54 -12.77 17.02
C TYR A 101 17.60 -12.78 15.49
N GLU A 102 18.73 -12.39 14.92
CA GLU A 102 18.98 -12.54 13.49
C GLU A 102 19.25 -14.00 13.13
N LEU A 103 18.80 -14.43 11.94
CA LEU A 103 18.95 -15.78 11.40
C LEU A 103 20.01 -15.85 10.28
#